data_AF-A0A918U061-F1
#
_entry.id   AF-A0A918U061-F1
#
_cell.length_a   1.000
_cell.length_b   1.000
_cell.length_c   1.000
_cell.angle_alpha   90.00
_cell.angle_beta   90.00
_cell.angle_gamma   90.00
#
_symmetry.space_group_name_H-M   'P 1'
#
loop_
_entity.id
_entity.type
_entity.pdbx_description
1 polymer ?
#
loop_
_entity_poly.entity_id
_entity_poly.type
_entity_poly.pdbx_seq_one_letter_code
_entity_poly.pdbx_strand_id
1 'polypeptide(L)'
;MSRQPVRPSRTLPAAEWWAPLLVDLGAVQRGSAGLGLCVRSVDLTSGRARVAVRWPGVPATTLMPDPEAGRDALLQSIAAVGPARLADDEPADSTSSPLAGHGWLLDELGRRSDAWYAYLAEPVELLRVETDGHRTTEVAVGRTSRGDVVEVRVPVAGLGADGMDVGLAYTIVERAVTVAAHALRPTGPVQGRPTFSTGLPGEEPG
;
A
#
# COMPACT_ATOMS: atom_id res chain seq x y z
N MET A 1 -14.52 -12.76 17.35
CA MET A 1 -13.15 -12.65 17.90
C MET A 1 -12.28 -12.18 16.75
N SER A 2 -11.69 -10.97 16.79
CA SER A 2 -10.76 -10.56 15.74
C SER A 2 -9.47 -11.37 15.89
N ARG A 3 -8.86 -11.76 14.77
CA ARG A 3 -7.56 -12.44 14.79
C ARG A 3 -6.47 -11.42 15.10
N GLN A 4 -5.49 -11.85 15.89
CA GLN A 4 -4.29 -11.07 16.18
C GLN A 4 -3.40 -10.97 14.93
N PRO A 5 -2.51 -9.96 14.88
CA PRO A 5 -1.50 -9.90 13.84
C PRO A 5 -0.66 -11.18 13.77
N VAL A 6 -0.38 -11.63 12.56
CA VAL A 6 0.46 -12.80 12.25
C VAL A 6 1.88 -12.54 12.72
N ARG A 7 2.39 -11.32 12.49
CA ARG A 7 3.67 -10.86 13.00
C ARG A 7 3.47 -9.48 13.63
N PRO A 8 3.34 -9.38 14.97
CA PRO A 8 3.08 -8.11 15.62
C PRO A 8 4.26 -7.14 15.47
N SER A 9 3.95 -5.87 15.22
CA SER A 9 4.89 -4.76 15.36
C SER A 9 5.34 -4.62 16.82
N ARG A 10 6.62 -4.26 17.05
CA ARG A 10 7.14 -3.92 18.39
C ARG A 10 6.76 -2.50 18.79
N THR A 11 6.58 -1.60 17.82
CA THR A 11 6.22 -0.19 18.04
C THR A 11 4.72 0.08 18.06
N LEU A 12 3.91 -0.74 17.38
CA LEU A 12 2.44 -0.68 17.38
C LEU A 12 1.84 -2.03 17.80
N PRO A 13 1.72 -2.30 19.11
CA PRO A 13 1.14 -3.55 19.60
C PRO A 13 -0.29 -3.71 19.09
N ALA A 14 -0.55 -4.81 18.37
CA ALA A 14 -1.78 -5.16 17.62
C ALA A 14 -1.81 -4.85 16.11
N ALA A 15 -0.76 -4.25 15.54
CA ALA A 15 -0.61 -4.09 14.09
C ALA A 15 0.35 -5.15 13.50
N GLU A 16 0.23 -5.46 12.20
CA GLU A 16 1.26 -6.21 11.46
C GLU A 16 2.60 -5.46 11.51
N TRP A 17 3.71 -6.20 11.42
CA TRP A 17 5.08 -5.68 11.42
C TRP A 17 5.37 -4.61 10.36
N TRP A 18 4.65 -4.65 9.23
CA TRP A 18 4.80 -3.70 8.13
C TRP A 18 3.94 -2.44 8.29
N ALA A 19 2.97 -2.43 9.22
CA ALA A 19 2.01 -1.35 9.35
C ALA A 19 2.66 0.01 9.67
N PRO A 20 3.62 0.12 10.62
CA PRO A 20 4.28 1.40 10.89
C PRO A 20 4.99 1.95 9.64
N LEU A 21 5.66 1.08 8.88
CA LEU A 21 6.34 1.47 7.64
C LEU A 21 5.38 2.07 6.61
N LEU A 22 4.20 1.48 6.40
CA LEU A 22 3.25 2.02 5.42
C LEU A 22 2.68 3.38 5.85
N VAL A 23 2.44 3.58 7.15
CA VAL A 23 2.06 4.88 7.71
C VAL A 23 3.15 5.92 7.43
N ASP A 24 4.40 5.59 7.73
CA ASP A 24 5.53 6.49 7.54
C ASP A 24 5.80 6.79 6.05
N LEU A 25 5.71 5.78 5.18
CA LEU A 25 5.79 5.95 3.73
C LEU A 25 4.66 6.83 3.21
N GLY A 26 3.44 6.64 3.71
CA GLY A 26 2.30 7.49 3.36
C GLY A 26 2.53 8.95 3.70
N ALA A 27 3.07 9.24 4.89
CA ALA A 27 3.43 10.60 5.30
C ALA A 27 4.53 11.22 4.43
N VAL A 28 5.61 10.47 4.14
CA VAL A 28 6.71 10.96 3.29
C VAL A 28 6.25 11.17 1.84
N GLN A 29 5.46 10.24 1.29
CA GLN A 29 4.89 10.33 -0.05
C GLN A 29 4.01 11.60 -0.20
N ARG A 30 3.14 11.88 0.78
CA ARG A 30 2.31 13.11 0.77
C ARG A 30 3.15 14.38 0.87
N GLY A 31 4.10 14.43 1.81
CA GLY A 31 4.98 15.58 2.01
C GLY A 31 5.90 15.89 0.83
N SER A 32 6.19 14.87 0.02
CA SER A 32 7.07 14.98 -1.15
C SER A 32 6.32 14.92 -2.49
N ALA A 33 4.98 14.89 -2.48
CA ALA A 33 4.18 14.74 -3.70
C ALA A 33 4.41 15.90 -4.69
N GLY A 34 4.51 17.14 -4.18
CA GLY A 34 4.81 18.33 -4.99
C GLY A 34 6.24 18.34 -5.56
N LEU A 35 7.14 17.53 -5.01
CA LEU A 35 8.50 17.33 -5.52
C LEU A 35 8.60 16.13 -6.48
N GLY A 36 7.47 15.45 -6.73
CA GLY A 36 7.39 14.32 -7.66
C GLY A 36 7.91 13.00 -7.10
N LEU A 37 8.07 12.85 -5.77
CA LEU A 37 8.41 11.56 -5.19
C LEU A 37 7.32 10.54 -5.51
N CYS A 38 7.75 9.38 -5.97
CA CYS A 38 6.89 8.22 -6.15
C CYS A 38 7.49 7.04 -5.38
N VAL A 39 6.85 6.66 -4.27
CA VAL A 39 7.01 5.33 -3.66
C VAL A 39 6.40 4.32 -4.63
N ARG A 40 7.21 3.84 -5.56
CA ARG A 40 6.75 3.04 -6.69
C ARG A 40 6.27 1.66 -6.27
N SER A 41 6.97 1.01 -5.34
CA SER A 41 6.56 -0.30 -4.85
C SER A 41 6.99 -0.53 -3.40
N VAL A 42 6.14 -1.22 -2.65
CA VAL A 42 6.45 -1.81 -1.35
C VAL A 42 6.25 -3.31 -1.45
N ASP A 43 7.33 -4.07 -1.49
CA ASP A 43 7.34 -5.54 -1.52
C ASP A 43 7.60 -6.08 -0.10
N LEU A 44 6.64 -6.84 0.42
CA LEU A 44 6.65 -7.43 1.77
C LEU A 44 6.83 -8.95 1.73
N THR A 45 6.99 -9.51 0.53
CA THR A 45 6.87 -10.94 0.28
C THR A 45 8.04 -11.75 0.86
N SER A 46 9.20 -11.12 1.06
CA SER A 46 10.42 -11.78 1.55
C SER A 46 10.57 -11.82 3.08
N GLY A 47 9.57 -11.34 3.83
CA GLY A 47 9.68 -11.15 5.28
C GLY A 47 10.58 -9.97 5.71
N ARG A 48 11.05 -9.19 4.73
CA ARG A 48 11.62 -7.85 4.89
C ARG A 48 10.97 -6.94 3.86
N ALA A 49 10.80 -5.67 4.21
CA ALA A 49 10.28 -4.68 3.28
C ALA A 49 11.35 -4.25 2.28
N ARG A 50 11.00 -4.26 1.00
CA ARG A 50 11.79 -3.66 -0.08
C ARG A 50 10.95 -2.54 -0.69
N VAL A 51 11.48 -1.32 -0.63
CA VAL A 51 10.77 -0.12 -1.06
C VAL A 51 11.48 0.49 -2.26
N ALA A 52 10.83 0.50 -3.42
CA ALA A 52 11.35 1.23 -4.58
C ALA A 52 10.81 2.65 -4.56
N VAL A 53 11.70 3.64 -4.60
CA VAL A 53 11.36 5.06 -4.71
C VAL A 53 11.90 5.63 -6.02
N ARG A 54 11.19 6.58 -6.61
CA ARG A 54 11.59 7.25 -7.85
C ARG A 54 11.37 8.74 -7.74
N TRP A 55 12.39 9.49 -8.13
CA TRP A 55 12.34 10.94 -8.33
C TRP A 55 12.21 11.29 -9.82
N PRO A 56 11.68 12.47 -10.17
CA PRO A 56 11.63 12.91 -11.56
C PRO A 56 13.04 12.92 -12.19
N GLY A 57 13.18 12.26 -13.34
CA GLY A 57 14.46 12.17 -14.06
C GLY A 57 15.51 11.24 -13.44
N VAL A 58 15.22 10.56 -12.33
CA VAL A 58 16.14 9.63 -11.67
C VAL A 58 15.61 8.19 -11.82
N PRO A 59 16.48 7.19 -12.10
CA PRO A 59 16.09 5.79 -12.02
C PRO A 59 15.49 5.42 -10.66
N ALA A 60 14.60 4.44 -10.64
CA ALA A 60 14.04 3.97 -9.37
C ALA A 60 15.14 3.29 -8.54
N THR A 61 15.20 3.63 -7.25
CA THR A 61 16.16 3.06 -6.30
C THR A 61 15.43 2.22 -5.27
N THR A 62 15.95 1.02 -4.99
CA THR A 62 15.38 0.12 -3.96
C THR A 62 16.08 0.33 -2.63
N LEU A 63 15.29 0.57 -1.59
CA LEU A 63 15.68 0.69 -0.21
C LEU A 63 15.19 -0.53 0.59
N MET A 64 15.88 -0.85 1.67
CA MET A 64 15.47 -1.90 2.62
C MET A 64 15.32 -1.27 4.01
N PRO A 65 14.30 -0.42 4.23
CA PRO A 65 14.13 0.24 5.51
C PRO A 65 13.81 -0.77 6.62
N ASP A 66 14.25 -0.47 7.84
CA ASP A 66 13.70 -1.12 9.02
C ASP A 66 12.25 -0.63 9.19
N PRO A 67 11.24 -1.53 9.15
CA PRO A 67 9.83 -1.16 9.24
C PRO A 67 9.46 -0.41 10.53
N GLU A 68 10.32 -0.47 11.54
CA GLU A 68 10.06 0.07 12.86
C GLU A 68 11.03 1.18 13.28
N ALA A 69 11.94 1.60 12.39
CA ALA A 69 12.89 2.69 12.69
C ALA A 69 12.22 4.08 12.73
N GLY A 70 10.97 4.18 12.28
CA GLY A 70 10.18 5.39 12.31
C GLY A 70 10.44 6.34 11.13
N ARG A 71 9.55 7.32 11.02
CA ARG A 71 9.46 8.28 9.91
C ARG A 71 10.74 9.02 9.60
N ASP A 72 11.47 9.48 10.61
CA ASP A 72 12.66 10.31 10.40
C ASP A 72 13.84 9.50 9.82
N ALA A 73 14.02 8.25 10.28
CA ALA A 73 15.02 7.35 9.73
C ALA A 73 14.68 6.94 8.28
N LEU A 74 13.39 6.72 8.01
CA LEU A 74 12.90 6.47 6.66
C LEU A 74 13.16 7.68 5.74
N LEU A 75 12.84 8.89 6.21
CA LEU A 75 13.06 10.13 5.46
C LEU A 75 14.54 10.30 5.12
N GLN A 76 15.45 10.08 6.08
CA GLN A 76 16.89 10.15 5.84
C GLN A 76 17.34 9.16 4.76
N SER A 77 16.80 7.94 4.78
CA SER A 77 17.10 6.90 3.78
C SER A 77 16.64 7.30 2.37
N ILE A 78 15.47 7.91 2.25
CA ILE A 78 14.93 8.40 0.97
C ILE A 78 15.65 9.67 0.52
N ALA A 79 16.00 10.56 1.45
CA ALA A 79 16.69 11.82 1.19
C ALA A 79 18.11 11.60 0.61
N ALA A 80 18.75 10.47 0.94
CA ALA A 80 20.05 10.09 0.39
C ALA A 80 20.02 9.86 -1.14
N VAL A 81 18.83 9.66 -1.72
CA VAL A 81 18.65 9.39 -3.16
C VAL A 81 17.80 10.45 -3.87
N GLY A 82 17.47 11.56 -3.20
CA GLY A 82 16.81 12.74 -3.78
C GLY A 82 16.11 13.63 -2.73
N PRO A 83 15.44 14.72 -3.13
CA PRO A 83 15.00 15.77 -2.20
C PRO A 83 13.70 15.43 -1.45
N ALA A 84 13.76 14.55 -0.45
CA ALA A 84 12.60 14.16 0.39
C ALA A 84 12.21 15.21 1.45
N ARG A 85 10.92 15.29 1.77
CA ARG A 85 10.35 16.13 2.85
C ARG A 85 9.21 15.42 3.59
N LEU A 86 8.94 15.88 4.82
CA LEU A 86 7.78 15.46 5.60
C LEU A 86 6.53 16.23 5.18
N ALA A 87 5.37 15.62 5.38
CA ALA A 87 4.12 16.36 5.32
C ALA A 87 4.07 17.33 6.52
N ASP A 88 3.86 18.61 6.25
CA ASP A 88 3.46 19.56 7.28
C ASP A 88 2.02 19.21 7.72
N ASP A 89 1.66 19.50 8.98
CA ASP A 89 0.30 19.26 9.51
C ASP A 89 -0.76 20.18 8.85
N GLU A 90 -0.33 21.18 8.07
CA GLU A 90 -1.24 21.90 7.18
C GLU A 90 -1.55 21.04 5.95
N PRO A 91 -2.83 20.85 5.59
CA PRO A 91 -3.17 20.26 4.31
C PRO A 91 -2.66 21.19 3.22
N ALA A 92 -1.48 20.91 2.68
CA ALA A 92 -1.07 21.50 1.43
C ALA A 92 -2.20 21.24 0.42
N ASP A 93 -2.52 22.20 -0.44
CA ASP A 93 -3.42 22.15 -1.62
C ASP A 93 -3.05 21.05 -2.65
N SER A 94 -2.36 20.01 -2.20
CA SER A 94 -1.98 18.76 -2.85
C SER A 94 -3.15 17.80 -3.10
N THR A 95 -4.38 18.18 -2.76
CA THR A 95 -5.63 17.40 -2.92
C THR A 95 -5.93 16.96 -4.35
N SER A 96 -5.19 17.46 -5.35
CA SER A 96 -5.32 17.06 -6.76
C SER A 96 -4.22 16.12 -7.29
N SER A 97 -3.18 15.80 -6.51
CA SER A 97 -2.07 14.97 -7.01
C SER A 97 -2.34 13.47 -6.81
N PRO A 98 -2.26 12.64 -7.87
CA PRO A 98 -2.30 11.17 -7.74
C PRO A 98 -1.26 10.62 -6.75
N LEU A 99 -0.11 11.30 -6.64
CA LEU A 99 0.94 10.96 -5.70
C LEU A 99 0.54 11.21 -4.24
N ALA A 100 -0.28 12.24 -3.98
CA ALA A 100 -0.83 12.50 -2.65
C ALA A 100 -1.88 11.45 -2.29
N GLY A 101 -2.78 11.10 -3.22
CA GLY A 101 -3.76 10.03 -3.03
C GLY A 101 -3.12 8.65 -2.84
N HIS A 102 -2.01 8.36 -3.54
CA HIS A 102 -1.21 7.16 -3.27
C HIS A 102 -0.64 7.17 -1.85
N GLY A 103 -0.11 8.30 -1.38
CA GLY A 103 0.37 8.44 -0.01
C GLY A 103 -0.74 8.31 1.03
N TRP A 104 -1.97 8.75 0.72
CA TRP A 104 -3.16 8.50 1.54
C TRP A 104 -3.47 7.01 1.62
N LEU A 105 -3.47 6.29 0.49
CA LEU A 105 -3.72 4.85 0.45
C LEU A 105 -2.70 4.07 1.29
N LEU A 106 -1.40 4.38 1.19
CA LEU A 106 -0.37 3.71 2.00
C LEU A 106 -0.65 3.87 3.51
N ASP A 107 -0.98 5.08 3.94
CA ASP A 107 -1.32 5.37 5.34
C ASP A 107 -2.58 4.63 5.79
N GLU A 108 -3.63 4.59 4.95
CA GLU A 108 -4.86 3.85 5.24
C GLU A 108 -4.60 2.34 5.39
N LEU A 109 -3.79 1.73 4.50
CA LEU A 109 -3.42 0.32 4.60
C LEU A 109 -2.66 0.00 5.90
N GLY A 110 -1.78 0.92 6.34
CA GLY A 110 -1.05 0.82 7.60
C GLY A 110 -1.93 0.99 8.83
N ARG A 111 -2.68 2.09 8.90
CA ARG A 111 -3.55 2.42 10.05
C ARG A 111 -4.68 1.43 10.23
N ARG A 112 -5.23 0.88 9.14
CA ARG A 112 -6.26 -0.16 9.14
C ARG A 112 -5.67 -1.54 8.91
N SER A 113 -4.51 -1.81 9.49
CA SER A 113 -3.89 -3.14 9.40
C SER A 113 -4.77 -4.25 9.97
N ASP A 114 -5.75 -3.92 10.81
CA ASP A 114 -6.77 -4.83 11.32
C ASP A 114 -7.71 -5.38 10.22
N ALA A 115 -7.88 -4.68 9.10
CA ALA A 115 -8.66 -5.13 7.95
C ALA A 115 -8.18 -6.48 7.40
N TRP A 116 -6.87 -6.74 7.47
CA TRP A 116 -6.25 -7.98 6.97
C TRP A 116 -6.60 -9.22 7.81
N TYR A 117 -7.28 -9.03 8.94
CA TYR A 117 -7.77 -10.12 9.78
C TYR A 117 -9.30 -10.14 9.91
N ALA A 118 -10.00 -9.22 9.24
CA ALA A 118 -11.45 -9.07 9.37
C ALA A 118 -12.20 -10.30 8.81
N TYR A 119 -11.67 -10.94 7.77
CA TYR A 119 -12.30 -12.06 7.08
C TYR A 119 -11.76 -13.41 7.57
N LEU A 120 -12.30 -13.88 8.69
CA LEU A 120 -11.79 -15.07 9.39
C LEU A 120 -11.85 -16.37 8.58
N ALA A 121 -12.78 -16.47 7.62
CA ALA A 121 -12.93 -17.64 6.76
C ALA A 121 -11.77 -17.78 5.76
N GLU A 122 -11.09 -16.69 5.42
CA GLU A 122 -10.02 -16.68 4.43
C GLU A 122 -8.84 -15.84 4.93
N PRO A 123 -7.78 -16.47 5.48
CA PRO A 123 -6.60 -15.74 5.91
C PRO A 123 -5.92 -15.06 4.70
N VAL A 124 -5.84 -13.74 4.77
CA VAL A 124 -5.18 -12.91 3.76
C VAL A 124 -3.91 -12.28 4.29
N GLU A 125 -3.04 -11.87 3.37
CA GLU A 125 -1.82 -11.13 3.66
C GLU A 125 -1.61 -10.02 2.64
N LEU A 126 -1.07 -8.89 3.08
CA LEU A 126 -0.57 -7.86 2.18
C LEU A 126 0.81 -8.28 1.66
N LEU A 127 0.92 -8.49 0.35
CA LEU A 127 2.15 -8.96 -0.29
C LEU A 127 2.93 -7.81 -0.94
N ARG A 128 2.23 -6.96 -1.68
CA ARG A 128 2.83 -5.89 -2.45
C ARG A 128 1.87 -4.73 -2.62
N VAL A 129 2.38 -3.52 -2.62
CA VAL A 129 1.71 -2.32 -3.12
C VAL A 129 2.55 -1.76 -4.25
N GLU A 130 1.99 -1.52 -5.42
CA GLU A 130 2.72 -1.00 -6.58
C GLU A 130 1.90 0.07 -7.29
N THR A 131 2.51 1.18 -7.71
CA THR A 131 1.81 2.25 -8.42
C THR A 131 2.54 2.67 -9.69
N ASP A 132 1.77 3.09 -10.68
CA ASP A 132 2.28 3.79 -11.85
C ASP A 132 2.68 5.25 -11.54
N GLY A 133 2.23 5.78 -10.39
CA GLY A 133 2.43 7.16 -9.95
C GLY A 133 1.47 8.17 -10.58
N HIS A 134 0.46 7.71 -11.32
CA HIS A 134 -0.39 8.54 -12.16
C HIS A 134 -1.88 8.27 -12.00
N ARG A 135 -2.31 7.01 -11.99
CA ARG A 135 -3.73 6.66 -12.05
C ARG A 135 -4.11 5.63 -11.03
N THR A 136 -3.33 4.56 -10.92
CA THR A 136 -3.72 3.38 -10.15
C THR A 136 -2.60 2.90 -9.25
N THR A 137 -3.00 2.38 -8.10
CA THR A 137 -2.18 1.54 -7.23
C THR A 137 -2.76 0.14 -7.21
N GLU A 138 -1.91 -0.84 -7.42
CA GLU A 138 -2.22 -2.26 -7.30
C GLU A 138 -1.83 -2.73 -5.91
N VAL A 139 -2.79 -3.35 -5.21
CA VAL A 139 -2.59 -3.94 -3.89
C VAL A 139 -2.71 -5.45 -4.03
N ALA A 140 -1.59 -6.15 -3.92
CA ALA A 140 -1.51 -7.60 -4.02
C ALA A 140 -1.87 -8.25 -2.67
N VAL A 141 -2.98 -8.97 -2.67
CA VAL A 141 -3.53 -9.69 -1.52
C VAL A 141 -3.29 -11.18 -1.70
N GLY A 142 -2.48 -11.78 -0.83
CA GLY A 142 -2.27 -13.22 -0.81
C GLY A 142 -3.44 -13.92 -0.14
N ARG A 143 -4.14 -14.80 -0.87
CA ARG A 143 -5.20 -15.66 -0.31
C ARG A 143 -4.60 -17.00 0.12
N THR A 144 -4.09 -17.03 1.34
CA THR A 144 -3.21 -18.12 1.82
C THR A 144 -3.86 -19.49 1.71
N SER A 145 -5.15 -19.61 2.06
CA SER A 145 -5.89 -20.88 1.97
C SER A 145 -6.17 -21.34 0.53
N ARG A 146 -6.20 -20.42 -0.45
CA ARG A 146 -6.42 -20.74 -1.87
C ARG A 146 -5.11 -20.92 -2.64
N GLY A 147 -3.98 -20.46 -2.08
CA GLY A 147 -2.66 -20.57 -2.71
C GLY A 147 -2.43 -19.59 -3.87
N ASP A 148 -3.25 -18.56 -4.02
CA ASP A 148 -3.18 -17.59 -5.11
C ASP A 148 -3.18 -16.13 -4.61
N VAL A 149 -2.99 -15.18 -5.52
CA VAL A 149 -2.88 -13.74 -5.22
C VAL A 149 -3.93 -12.97 -6.02
N VAL A 150 -4.56 -11.98 -5.39
CA VAL A 150 -5.45 -11.02 -6.06
C VAL A 150 -4.86 -9.63 -5.96
N GLU A 151 -4.55 -9.03 -7.10
CA GLU A 151 -4.18 -7.62 -7.27
C GLU A 151 -5.45 -6.78 -7.40
N VAL A 152 -5.77 -6.03 -6.35
CA VAL A 152 -6.88 -5.08 -6.37
C VAL A 152 -6.35 -3.75 -6.90
N ARG A 153 -6.90 -3.28 -8.02
CA ARG A 153 -6.59 -1.99 -8.62
C ARG A 153 -7.39 -0.91 -7.90
N VAL A 154 -6.70 0.14 -7.47
CA VAL A 154 -7.26 1.25 -6.70
C VAL A 154 -6.91 2.55 -7.41
N PRO A 155 -7.91 3.30 -7.92
CA PRO A 155 -7.70 4.67 -8.40
C PRO A 155 -7.19 5.55 -7.27
N VAL A 156 -6.15 6.34 -7.55
CA VAL A 156 -5.56 7.23 -6.54
C VAL A 156 -5.93 8.69 -6.72
N ALA A 157 -6.57 9.06 -7.84
CA ALA A 157 -7.02 10.43 -8.05
C ALA A 157 -8.14 10.77 -7.05
N GLY A 158 -7.96 11.87 -6.32
CA GLY A 158 -8.95 12.38 -5.35
C GLY A 158 -9.02 11.63 -4.01
N LEU A 159 -8.29 10.53 -3.84
CA LEU A 159 -8.28 9.79 -2.56
C LEU A 159 -7.81 10.68 -1.41
N GLY A 160 -8.59 10.69 -0.33
CA GLY A 160 -8.28 11.41 0.89
C GLY A 160 -8.57 12.91 0.85
N ALA A 161 -9.15 13.44 -0.25
CA ALA A 161 -9.48 14.86 -0.37
C ALA A 161 -10.62 15.29 0.56
N ASP A 162 -11.65 14.43 0.75
CA ASP A 162 -12.86 14.77 1.51
C ASP A 162 -13.09 13.87 2.74
N GLY A 163 -12.13 13.00 3.08
CA GLY A 163 -12.25 12.06 4.20
C GLY A 163 -13.33 10.98 4.03
N MET A 164 -13.95 10.89 2.85
CA MET A 164 -15.00 9.92 2.51
C MET A 164 -14.48 8.51 2.22
N ASP A 165 -13.16 8.35 2.05
CA ASP A 165 -12.53 7.09 1.67
C ASP A 165 -12.14 6.19 2.86
N VAL A 166 -12.52 6.57 4.09
CA VAL A 166 -12.19 5.81 5.30
C VAL A 166 -12.73 4.38 5.22
N GLY A 167 -11.88 3.39 5.52
CA GLY A 167 -12.22 1.97 5.46
C GLY A 167 -11.83 1.30 4.15
N LEU A 168 -11.12 1.99 3.24
CA LEU A 168 -10.73 1.42 1.95
C LEU A 168 -9.92 0.12 2.07
N ALA A 169 -9.11 -0.03 3.13
CA ALA A 169 -8.41 -1.28 3.41
C ALA A 169 -9.38 -2.47 3.59
N TYR A 170 -10.53 -2.26 4.25
CA TYR A 170 -11.57 -3.28 4.40
C TYR A 170 -12.22 -3.61 3.05
N THR A 171 -12.50 -2.60 2.23
CA THR A 171 -13.05 -2.78 0.88
C THR A 171 -12.10 -3.57 -0.02
N ILE A 172 -10.80 -3.30 0.05
CA ILE A 172 -9.77 -4.03 -0.70
C ILE A 172 -9.74 -5.50 -0.28
N VAL A 173 -9.70 -5.77 1.03
CA VAL A 173 -9.68 -7.13 1.55
C VAL A 173 -10.98 -7.88 1.21
N GLU A 174 -12.13 -7.25 1.41
CA GLU A 174 -13.43 -7.81 1.03
C GLU A 174 -13.46 -8.19 -0.44
N ARG A 175 -13.01 -7.27 -1.30
CA ARG A 175 -12.98 -7.49 -2.74
C ARG A 175 -12.09 -8.67 -3.11
N ALA A 176 -10.89 -8.77 -2.54
CA ALA A 176 -9.97 -9.87 -2.80
C ALA A 176 -10.55 -11.24 -2.40
N VAL A 177 -11.27 -11.30 -1.28
CA VAL A 177 -11.85 -12.53 -0.73
C VAL A 177 -13.12 -12.96 -1.48
N THR A 178 -13.99 -12.00 -1.81
CA THR A 178 -15.35 -12.27 -2.32
C THR A 178 -15.44 -12.35 -3.84
N VAL A 179 -14.48 -11.82 -4.59
CA VAL A 179 -14.53 -11.82 -6.06
C VAL A 179 -14.58 -13.25 -6.61
N ALA A 180 -15.57 -13.50 -7.46
CA ALA A 180 -15.76 -14.80 -8.10
C ALA A 180 -14.59 -15.13 -9.04
N ALA A 181 -14.18 -16.40 -9.07
CA ALA A 181 -13.02 -16.84 -9.85
C ALA A 181 -13.16 -16.53 -11.36
N HIS A 182 -14.38 -16.58 -11.91
CA HIS A 182 -14.63 -16.24 -13.32
C HIS A 182 -14.51 -14.74 -13.63
N ALA A 183 -14.47 -13.87 -12.62
CA ALA A 183 -14.36 -12.43 -12.76
C ALA A 183 -12.90 -11.94 -12.58
N LEU A 184 -11.97 -12.87 -12.34
CA LEU A 184 -10.56 -12.61 -12.15
C LEU A 184 -9.79 -12.71 -13.47
N ARG A 185 -8.93 -11.73 -13.76
CA ARG A 185 -8.07 -11.72 -14.96
C ARG A 185 -6.65 -12.14 -14.59
N PRO A 186 -6.04 -13.18 -15.20
CA PRO A 186 -4.66 -13.57 -14.89
C PRO A 186 -3.65 -12.45 -15.21
N THR A 187 -2.69 -12.20 -14.32
CA THR A 187 -1.65 -11.15 -14.51
C THR A 187 -0.22 -11.66 -14.51
N GLY A 188 0.02 -12.89 -14.06
CA GLY A 188 1.35 -13.51 -13.94
C GLY A 188 1.55 -14.07 -12.54
N PRO A 189 2.69 -14.73 -12.22
CA PRO A 189 2.90 -15.24 -10.88
C PRO A 189 3.56 -14.22 -9.94
N VAL A 190 3.10 -14.15 -8.68
CA VAL A 190 3.78 -13.45 -7.58
C VAL A 190 4.29 -14.49 -6.59
N GLN A 191 5.60 -14.54 -6.36
CA GLN A 191 6.25 -15.62 -5.58
C GLN A 191 5.88 -17.05 -6.01
N GLY A 192 5.70 -17.27 -7.31
CA GLY A 192 5.30 -18.59 -7.83
C GLY A 192 3.83 -18.96 -7.58
N ARG A 193 3.03 -18.07 -6.97
CA ARG A 193 1.59 -18.23 -6.84
C ARG A 193 0.88 -17.65 -8.06
N PRO A 194 -0.19 -18.27 -8.57
CA PRO A 194 -1.03 -17.67 -9.60
C PRO A 194 -1.55 -16.32 -9.13
N THR A 195 -1.40 -15.25 -9.93
CA THR A 195 -1.95 -13.94 -9.62
C THR A 195 -3.03 -13.55 -10.62
N PHE A 196 -4.05 -12.91 -10.08
CA PHE A 196 -5.15 -12.36 -10.84
C PHE A 196 -5.39 -10.91 -10.45
N SER A 197 -5.98 -10.13 -11.35
CA SER A 197 -6.39 -8.75 -11.07
C SER A 197 -7.90 -8.59 -11.02
N THR A 198 -8.31 -7.57 -10.25
CA THR A 198 -9.68 -7.04 -10.20
C THR A 198 -9.66 -5.55 -9.87
N GLY A 199 -10.69 -4.80 -10.26
CA GLY A 199 -10.91 -3.43 -9.80
C GLY A 199 -11.75 -3.39 -8.51
N LEU A 200 -11.91 -2.18 -7.97
CA LEU A 200 -12.87 -1.91 -6.89
C LEU A 200 -14.32 -2.03 -7.39
N PRO A 201 -15.30 -2.25 -6.50
CA PRO A 201 -16.71 -2.24 -6.87
C PRO A 201 -17.11 -0.93 -7.59
N GLY A 202 -17.79 -1.05 -8.73
CA GLY A 202 -18.23 0.11 -9.52
C GLY A 202 -17.21 0.63 -10.54
N GLU A 203 -15.99 0.10 -10.56
CA GLU A 203 -15.07 0.33 -11.68
C GLU A 203 -15.47 -0.56 -12.86
N GLU A 204 -15.82 0.06 -13.99
CA GLU A 204 -15.96 -0.71 -15.23
C GLU A 204 -14.60 -1.28 -15.65
N PRO A 205 -14.57 -2.53 -16.13
CA PRO A 205 -13.34 -3.09 -16.66
C PRO A 205 -12.97 -2.35 -17.95
N GLY A 206 -11.96 -1.48 -17.86
CA GLY A 206 -11.21 -1.02 -19.02
C GLY A 206 -10.59 -2.15 -19.83
#